data_AF-F0ZKU9-F1
#
_entry.id   AF-F0ZKU9-F1
#
_cell.length_a   1.000
_cell.length_b   1.000
_cell.length_c   1.000
_cell.angle_alpha   90.00
_cell.angle_beta   90.00
_cell.angle_gamma   90.00
#
_symmetry.space_group_name_H-M   'P 1'
#
loop_
_entity.id
_entity.type
_entity.pdbx_description
1 polymer ?
#
loop_
_entity_poly.entity_id
_entity_poly.type
_entity_poly.pdbx_seq_one_letter_code
_entity_poly.pdbx_strand_id
1 'polypeptide(L)'
;LPQTARYLKVPLIGLNAILWLLGLVLVIIGGVGVTFFSNFKNFVEATDATSELKNLSVSLPAGVLSIGVFFIILTIIGCAAAYKERLVMLVFYSVLMLVLLVVLIGIGSEAVTYHNDNIGEIVGENWLHVSKSNESKQITTLETFLECCGWNSVDPYTYLCENATAGVPKYKGIYCEDVLTEAISSKLYLVGVTGVIIGVIEFIAMLFALFMIIRICRT
;
A
#
# COMPACT_ATOMS: atom_id res chain seq x y z
N LEU A 1 -9.45 21.35 -39.64
CA LEU A 1 -8.71 20.08 -39.46
C LEU A 1 -7.59 20.09 -38.40
N PRO A 2 -6.88 21.19 -38.06
CA PRO A 2 -5.82 21.15 -37.03
C PRO A 2 -6.32 21.24 -35.57
N GLN A 3 -7.52 21.75 -35.30
CA GLN A 3 -8.00 21.95 -33.92
C GLN A 3 -8.35 20.64 -33.19
N THR A 4 -8.81 19.60 -33.90
CA THR A 4 -9.37 18.40 -33.27
C THR A 4 -8.32 17.50 -32.61
N ALA A 5 -7.03 17.59 -33.00
CA ALA A 5 -5.93 16.91 -32.30
C ALA A 5 -5.64 17.56 -30.93
N ARG A 6 -5.86 18.87 -30.79
CA ARG A 6 -5.60 19.61 -29.54
C ARG A 6 -6.61 19.26 -28.44
N TYR A 7 -7.86 18.97 -28.80
CA TYR A 7 -8.92 18.56 -27.85
C TYR A 7 -8.71 17.16 -27.25
N LEU A 8 -7.90 16.29 -27.87
CA LEU A 8 -7.60 14.95 -27.33
C LEU A 8 -6.30 14.95 -26.50
N LYS A 9 -5.29 15.71 -26.93
CA LYS A 9 -4.00 15.79 -26.23
C LYS A 9 -4.09 16.48 -24.88
N VAL A 10 -4.76 17.63 -24.82
CA VAL A 10 -4.78 18.48 -23.61
C VAL A 10 -5.41 17.73 -22.43
N PRO A 11 -6.57 17.04 -22.57
CA PRO A 11 -7.10 16.21 -21.50
C PRO A 11 -6.18 15.05 -21.12
N LEU A 12 -5.57 14.36 -22.10
CA LEU A 12 -4.67 13.24 -21.81
C LEU A 12 -3.43 13.67 -21.02
N ILE A 13 -2.84 14.82 -21.34
CA ILE A 13 -1.73 15.41 -20.58
C ILE A 13 -2.21 15.83 -19.19
N GLY A 14 -3.38 16.47 -19.08
CA GLY A 14 -3.96 16.87 -17.81
C GLY A 14 -4.23 15.68 -16.88
N LEU A 15 -4.84 14.60 -17.39
CA LEU A 15 -5.13 13.39 -16.65
C LEU A 15 -3.82 12.70 -16.19
N ASN A 16 -2.81 12.60 -17.05
CA ASN A 16 -1.51 12.04 -16.65
C ASN A 16 -0.79 12.91 -15.61
N ALA A 17 -0.93 14.24 -15.66
CA ALA A 17 -0.39 15.12 -14.63
C ALA A 17 -1.09 14.93 -13.27
N ILE A 18 -2.42 14.71 -13.27
CA ILE A 18 -3.17 14.37 -12.05
C ILE A 18 -2.72 13.00 -11.52
N LEU A 19 -2.62 11.99 -12.38
CA LEU A 19 -2.14 10.66 -12.01
C LEU A 19 -0.71 10.71 -11.46
N TRP A 20 0.17 11.55 -12.00
CA TRP A 20 1.52 11.75 -11.48
C TRP A 20 1.51 12.29 -10.04
N LEU A 21 0.66 13.28 -9.74
CA LEU A 21 0.48 13.80 -8.39
C LEU A 21 -0.08 12.74 -7.43
N LEU A 22 -1.10 11.98 -7.86
CA LEU A 22 -1.65 10.88 -7.07
C LEU A 22 -0.63 9.76 -6.84
N GLY A 23 0.21 9.48 -7.84
CA GLY A 23 1.32 8.53 -7.74
C GLY A 23 2.35 8.95 -6.70
N LEU A 24 2.70 10.24 -6.62
CA LEU A 24 3.57 10.77 -5.56
C LEU A 24 2.96 10.59 -4.17
N VAL A 25 1.68 10.92 -4.01
CA VAL A 25 0.97 10.72 -2.75
C VAL A 25 0.98 9.24 -2.35
N LEU A 26 0.76 8.34 -3.31
CA LEU A 26 0.80 6.89 -3.07
C LEU A 26 2.20 6.40 -2.67
N VAL A 27 3.27 6.89 -3.30
CA VAL A 27 4.66 6.56 -2.91
C VAL A 27 4.98 7.06 -1.50
N ILE A 28 4.49 8.25 -1.12
CA ILE A 28 4.68 8.78 0.25
C ILE A 28 3.95 7.89 1.27
N ILE A 29 2.67 7.58 1.03
CA ILE A 29 1.88 6.71 1.90
C ILE A 29 2.51 5.32 1.98
N GLY A 30 2.91 4.76 0.84
CA GLY A 30 3.59 3.47 0.75
C GLY A 30 4.92 3.49 1.51
N GLY A 31 5.70 4.56 1.41
CA GLY A 31 6.96 4.72 2.15
C GLY A 31 6.77 4.73 3.66
N VAL A 32 5.77 5.47 4.15
CA VAL A 32 5.39 5.43 5.58
C VAL A 32 4.91 4.03 5.97
N GLY A 33 4.12 3.37 5.13
CA GLY A 33 3.69 1.99 5.35
C GLY A 33 4.86 1.02 5.46
N VAL A 34 5.84 1.11 4.57
CA VAL A 34 7.07 0.28 4.63
C VAL A 34 7.81 0.50 5.93
N THR A 35 7.97 1.77 6.37
CA THR A 35 8.61 2.04 7.66
C THR A 35 7.82 1.43 8.82
N PHE A 36 6.48 1.50 8.79
CA PHE A 36 5.62 0.89 9.80
C PHE A 36 5.81 -0.62 9.85
N PHE A 37 5.70 -1.32 8.72
CA PHE A 37 5.88 -2.78 8.65
C PHE A 37 7.33 -3.22 8.95
N SER A 38 8.32 -2.38 8.68
CA SER A 38 9.72 -2.69 9.00
C SER A 38 9.99 -2.81 10.50
N ASN A 39 9.22 -2.13 11.36
CA ASN A 39 9.33 -2.28 12.81
C ASN A 39 8.87 -3.67 13.28
N PHE A 40 8.00 -4.33 12.52
CA PHE A 40 7.58 -5.71 12.75
C PHE A 40 8.57 -6.74 12.22
N LYS A 41 9.59 -6.35 11.43
CA LYS A 41 10.51 -7.30 10.81
C LYS A 41 11.20 -8.20 11.83
N ASN A 42 11.70 -7.61 12.93
CA ASN A 42 12.40 -8.36 13.96
C ASN A 42 11.44 -9.37 14.62
N PHE A 43 10.23 -8.93 14.97
CA PHE A 43 9.18 -9.80 15.51
C PHE A 43 8.83 -10.96 14.56
N VAL A 44 8.70 -10.68 13.26
CA VAL A 44 8.42 -11.73 12.25
C VAL A 44 9.62 -12.68 12.06
N GLU A 45 10.84 -12.24 12.36
CA GLU A 45 12.05 -13.08 12.31
C GLU A 45 12.21 -13.95 13.57
N ALA A 46 11.72 -13.49 14.73
CA ALA A 46 11.63 -14.28 15.96
C ALA A 46 10.57 -15.39 15.91
N THR A 47 9.49 -15.15 15.18
CA THR A 47 8.48 -16.18 14.96
C THR A 47 9.02 -17.23 14.00
N ASP A 48 8.69 -18.50 14.22
CA ASP A 48 8.76 -19.57 13.20
C ASP A 48 7.70 -19.31 12.11
N ALA A 49 7.69 -18.10 11.56
CA ALA A 49 6.61 -17.56 10.75
C ALA A 49 6.34 -18.41 9.52
N THR A 50 5.05 -18.64 9.27
CA THR A 50 4.56 -19.11 7.98
C THR A 50 5.02 -18.18 6.86
N SER A 51 5.16 -18.70 5.64
CA SER A 51 5.63 -17.93 4.49
C SER A 51 4.77 -16.66 4.24
N GLU A 52 3.53 -16.66 4.70
CA GLU A 52 2.57 -15.57 4.54
C GLU A 52 2.92 -14.33 5.37
N LEU A 53 3.29 -14.50 6.65
CA LEU A 53 3.63 -13.38 7.54
C LEU A 53 4.94 -12.70 7.12
N LYS A 54 5.90 -13.48 6.61
CA LYS A 54 7.16 -12.96 6.05
C LYS A 54 6.94 -12.19 4.74
N ASN A 55 6.00 -12.64 3.91
CA ASN A 55 5.62 -11.93 2.69
C ASN A 55 4.91 -10.60 3.01
N LEU A 56 4.05 -10.56 4.04
CA LEU A 56 3.35 -9.36 4.50
C LEU A 56 4.30 -8.27 5.03
N SER A 57 5.32 -8.64 5.82
CA SER A 57 6.19 -7.66 6.49
C SER A 57 7.33 -7.12 5.64
N VAL A 58 7.83 -7.90 4.67
CA VAL A 58 9.01 -7.51 3.86
C VAL A 58 8.72 -7.38 2.36
N SER A 59 8.05 -8.37 1.76
CA SER A 59 7.92 -8.44 0.29
C SER A 59 6.83 -7.52 -0.25
N LEU A 60 5.66 -7.52 0.41
CA LEU A 60 4.50 -6.73 0.01
C LEU A 60 4.78 -5.21 0.02
N PRO A 61 5.33 -4.63 1.11
CA PRO A 61 5.55 -3.18 1.17
C PRO A 61 6.61 -2.71 0.16
N ALA A 62 7.67 -3.50 -0.06
CA ALA A 62 8.69 -3.22 -1.06
C ALA A 62 8.15 -3.32 -2.50
N GLY A 63 7.27 -4.28 -2.78
CA GLY A 63 6.59 -4.43 -4.06
C GLY A 63 5.68 -3.23 -4.38
N VAL A 64 4.87 -2.78 -3.42
CA VAL A 64 3.99 -1.60 -3.57
C VAL A 64 4.78 -0.34 -3.87
N LEU A 65 5.90 -0.10 -3.16
CA LEU A 65 6.79 1.02 -3.45
C LEU A 65 7.36 0.96 -4.88
N SER A 66 7.81 -0.22 -5.29
CA SER A 66 8.40 -0.42 -6.62
C SER A 66 7.40 -0.14 -7.73
N ILE A 67 6.16 -0.63 -7.58
CA ILE A 67 5.06 -0.38 -8.52
C ILE A 67 4.69 1.11 -8.54
N GLY A 68 4.64 1.77 -7.39
CA GLY A 68 4.35 3.20 -7.29
C GLY A 68 5.38 4.08 -8.01
N VAL A 69 6.67 3.79 -7.87
CA VAL A 69 7.73 4.51 -8.59
C VAL A 69 7.62 4.27 -10.09
N PHE A 70 7.37 3.03 -10.51
CA PHE A 70 7.17 2.71 -11.93
C PHE A 70 5.95 3.44 -12.51
N PHE A 71 4.85 3.53 -11.76
CA PHE A 71 3.64 4.26 -12.15
C PHE A 71 3.93 5.75 -12.42
N ILE A 72 4.72 6.40 -11.57
CA ILE A 72 5.16 7.81 -11.77
C ILE A 72 5.92 7.96 -13.09
N ILE A 73 6.78 7.01 -13.43
CA ILE A 73 7.51 7.02 -14.72
C ILE A 73 6.53 6.89 -15.89
N LEU A 74 5.53 6.01 -15.77
CA LEU A 74 4.53 5.80 -16.83
C LEU A 74 3.65 7.02 -17.08
N THR A 75 3.30 7.78 -16.05
CA THR A 75 2.55 9.03 -16.23
C THR A 75 3.36 10.11 -16.97
N ILE A 76 4.68 10.18 -16.74
CA ILE A 76 5.59 11.04 -17.53
C ILE A 76 5.65 10.57 -18.99
N ILE A 77 5.74 9.26 -19.22
CA ILE A 77 5.69 8.67 -20.55
C ILE A 77 4.35 8.99 -21.22
N GLY A 78 3.23 8.95 -20.50
CA GLY A 78 1.91 9.33 -21.01
C GLY A 78 1.84 10.76 -21.51
N CYS A 79 2.37 11.72 -20.74
CA CYS A 79 2.50 13.12 -21.17
C CYS A 79 3.38 13.25 -22.43
N ALA A 80 4.51 12.56 -22.48
CA ALA A 80 5.42 12.60 -23.63
C ALA A 80 4.82 11.91 -24.87
N ALA A 81 4.06 10.83 -24.69
CA ALA A 81 3.36 10.11 -25.73
C ALA A 81 2.30 11.02 -26.38
N ALA A 82 1.49 11.69 -25.56
CA ALA A 82 0.48 12.66 -26.00
C ALA A 82 1.10 13.86 -26.74
N TYR A 83 2.28 14.33 -26.29
CA TYR A 83 2.96 15.46 -26.93
C TYR A 83 3.59 15.07 -28.28
N LYS A 84 4.31 13.94 -28.34
CA LYS A 84 5.07 13.51 -29.53
C LYS A 84 4.20 12.89 -30.62
N GLU A 85 2.97 12.48 -30.31
CA GLU A 85 2.03 11.82 -31.24
C GLU A 85 2.59 10.58 -31.96
N ARG A 86 3.61 9.95 -31.40
CA ARG A 86 4.17 8.73 -32.00
C ARG A 86 3.29 7.55 -31.67
N LEU A 87 2.68 6.95 -32.70
CA LEU A 87 1.77 5.81 -32.57
C LEU A 87 2.35 4.69 -31.69
N VAL A 88 3.59 4.29 -31.96
CA VAL A 88 4.29 3.24 -31.18
C VAL A 88 4.36 3.59 -29.69
N MET A 89 4.63 4.85 -29.35
CA MET A 89 4.73 5.31 -27.97
C MET A 89 3.36 5.32 -27.27
N LEU A 90 2.30 5.70 -27.98
CA LEU A 90 0.92 5.68 -27.47
C LEU A 90 0.42 4.25 -27.23
N VAL A 91 0.70 3.33 -28.15
CA VAL A 91 0.32 1.91 -28.02
C VAL A 91 1.02 1.29 -26.82
N PHE A 92 2.34 1.49 -26.70
CA PHE A 92 3.11 0.97 -25.56
C PHE A 92 2.60 1.50 -24.22
N TYR A 93 2.35 2.82 -24.14
CA TYR A 93 1.72 3.43 -22.97
C TYR A 93 0.36 2.79 -22.64
N SER A 94 -0.51 2.62 -23.64
CA SER A 94 -1.86 2.08 -23.43
C SER A 94 -1.84 0.63 -22.93
N VAL A 95 -0.92 -0.19 -23.44
CA VAL A 95 -0.73 -1.58 -22.96
C VAL A 95 -0.26 -1.59 -21.51
N LEU A 96 0.69 -0.74 -21.14
CA LEU A 96 1.19 -0.69 -19.76
C LEU A 96 0.13 -0.19 -18.76
N MET A 97 -0.64 0.83 -19.12
CA MET A 97 -1.77 1.30 -18.30
C MET A 97 -2.86 0.21 -18.17
N LEU A 98 -3.12 -0.57 -19.23
CA LEU A 98 -4.04 -1.71 -19.12
C LEU A 98 -3.54 -2.76 -18.12
N VAL A 99 -2.25 -3.10 -18.16
CA VAL A 99 -1.66 -4.06 -17.21
C VAL A 99 -1.78 -3.56 -15.78
N LEU A 100 -1.49 -2.28 -15.54
CA LEU A 100 -1.63 -1.67 -14.21
C LEU A 100 -3.07 -1.68 -13.73
N LEU A 101 -4.04 -1.37 -14.59
CA LEU A 101 -5.46 -1.44 -14.25
C LEU A 101 -5.88 -2.84 -13.81
N VAL A 102 -5.41 -3.89 -14.50
CA VAL A 102 -5.67 -5.29 -14.11
C VAL A 102 -5.05 -5.59 -12.75
N VAL A 103 -3.82 -5.14 -12.50
CA VAL A 103 -3.15 -5.29 -11.19
C VAL A 103 -3.92 -4.56 -10.09
N LEU A 104 -4.41 -3.34 -10.34
CA LEU A 104 -5.22 -2.58 -9.38
C LEU A 104 -6.53 -3.29 -9.04
N ILE A 105 -7.19 -3.88 -10.04
CA ILE A 105 -8.41 -4.69 -9.81
C ILE A 105 -8.07 -5.92 -8.98
N GLY A 106 -6.97 -6.63 -9.29
CA GLY A 106 -6.53 -7.81 -8.53
C GLY A 106 -6.23 -7.49 -7.08
N ILE A 107 -5.43 -6.45 -6.81
CA ILE A 107 -5.14 -6.01 -5.44
C ILE A 107 -6.41 -5.53 -4.75
N GLY A 108 -7.28 -4.82 -5.47
CA GLY A 108 -8.56 -4.34 -4.94
C GLY A 108 -9.52 -5.47 -4.56
N SER A 109 -9.54 -6.58 -5.31
CA SER A 109 -10.38 -7.74 -4.96
C SER A 109 -9.89 -8.45 -3.71
N GLU A 110 -8.58 -8.61 -3.55
CA GLU A 110 -7.99 -9.24 -2.35
C GLU A 110 -8.22 -8.37 -1.10
N ALA A 111 -8.20 -7.04 -1.22
CA ALA A 111 -8.45 -6.14 -0.10
C ALA A 111 -9.88 -6.25 0.46
N VAL A 112 -10.86 -6.69 -0.34
CA VAL A 112 -12.26 -6.86 0.10
C VAL A 112 -12.46 -8.20 0.81
N THR A 113 -11.71 -9.23 0.42
CA THR A 113 -11.78 -10.58 1.03
C THR A 113 -10.92 -10.70 2.28
N TYR A 114 -9.90 -9.86 2.43
CA TYR A 114 -9.03 -9.85 3.61
C TYR A 114 -9.73 -9.18 4.80
N HIS A 115 -10.29 -9.97 5.70
CA HIS A 115 -10.82 -9.47 6.98
C HIS A 115 -9.68 -9.12 7.93
N ASN A 116 -9.78 -7.95 8.58
CA ASN A 116 -8.80 -7.50 9.59
C ASN A 116 -8.62 -8.52 10.72
N ASP A 117 -9.67 -9.28 11.03
CA ASP A 117 -9.69 -10.32 12.05
C ASP A 117 -8.64 -11.41 11.77
N ASN A 118 -8.38 -11.72 10.50
CA ASN A 118 -7.40 -12.73 10.10
C ASN A 118 -5.96 -12.28 10.42
N ILE A 119 -5.68 -10.97 10.31
CA ILE A 119 -4.36 -10.42 10.67
C ILE A 119 -4.20 -10.41 12.18
N GLY A 120 -5.23 -10.01 12.91
CA GLY A 120 -5.25 -10.04 14.37
C GLY A 120 -4.97 -11.44 14.89
N GLU A 121 -5.67 -12.45 14.39
CA GLU A 121 -5.47 -13.84 14.79
C GLU A 121 -4.05 -14.35 14.49
N ILE A 122 -3.56 -14.16 13.25
CA ILE A 122 -2.21 -14.57 12.85
C ILE A 122 -1.14 -13.89 13.71
N VAL A 123 -1.27 -12.58 13.96
CA VAL A 123 -0.28 -11.85 14.78
C VAL A 123 -0.40 -12.27 16.24
N GLY A 124 -1.60 -12.47 16.77
CA GLY A 124 -1.86 -12.86 18.15
C GLY A 124 -1.31 -14.24 18.53
N GLU A 125 -1.48 -15.24 17.66
CA GLU A 125 -0.90 -16.57 17.87
C GLU A 125 0.63 -16.51 17.98
N ASN A 126 1.25 -15.74 17.09
CA ASN A 126 2.69 -15.52 17.05
C ASN A 126 3.17 -14.65 18.22
N TRP A 127 2.36 -13.69 18.66
CA TRP A 127 2.67 -12.80 19.78
C TRP A 127 2.86 -13.57 21.08
N LEU A 128 1.95 -14.49 21.39
CA LEU A 128 2.04 -15.33 22.59
C LEU A 128 3.26 -16.27 22.55
N HIS A 129 3.61 -16.76 21.36
CA HIS A 129 4.79 -17.60 21.17
C HIS A 129 6.10 -16.85 21.48
N VAL A 130 6.27 -15.66 20.92
CA VAL A 130 7.45 -14.80 21.13
C VAL A 130 7.49 -14.25 22.56
N SER A 131 6.33 -13.93 23.15
CA SER A 131 6.24 -13.47 24.55
C SER A 131 6.69 -14.54 25.55
N LYS A 132 6.48 -15.82 25.22
CA LYS A 132 6.94 -16.96 26.04
C LYS A 132 8.43 -17.24 25.88
N SER A 133 9.05 -16.84 24.77
CA SER A 133 10.45 -17.11 24.47
C SER A 133 11.38 -16.10 25.17
N ASN A 134 12.70 -16.32 25.12
CA ASN A 134 13.70 -15.36 25.63
C ASN A 134 13.83 -14.09 24.76
N GLU A 135 12.93 -13.88 23.79
CA GLU A 135 12.92 -12.76 22.85
C GLU A 135 11.97 -11.63 23.27
N SER A 136 11.71 -11.52 24.58
CA SER A 136 10.88 -10.47 25.18
C SER A 136 11.25 -9.04 24.74
N LYS A 137 12.52 -8.80 24.39
CA LYS A 137 12.98 -7.50 23.86
C LYS A 137 12.23 -7.06 22.58
N GLN A 138 11.83 -8.02 21.75
CA GLN A 138 11.14 -7.73 20.50
C GLN A 138 9.69 -7.32 20.76
N ILE A 139 9.03 -7.99 21.70
CA ILE A 139 7.71 -7.62 22.21
C ILE A 139 7.75 -6.23 22.83
N THR A 140 8.69 -5.95 23.75
CA THR A 140 8.81 -4.63 24.38
C THR A 140 9.07 -3.50 23.37
N THR A 141 9.80 -3.78 22.29
CA THR A 141 10.03 -2.82 21.20
C THR A 141 8.72 -2.51 20.45
N LEU A 142 7.91 -3.53 20.15
CA LEU A 142 6.61 -3.34 19.51
C LEU A 142 5.59 -2.67 20.44
N GLU A 143 5.54 -3.05 21.72
CA GLU A 143 4.71 -2.41 22.75
C GLU A 143 5.04 -0.92 22.87
N THR A 144 6.32 -0.56 22.79
CA THR A 144 6.75 0.84 22.81
C THR A 144 6.37 1.57 21.52
N PHE A 145 6.51 0.92 20.37
CA PHE A 145 6.18 1.49 19.06
C PHE A 145 4.68 1.71 18.86
N LEU A 146 3.86 0.74 19.31
CA LEU A 146 2.40 0.78 19.23
C LEU A 146 1.75 1.48 20.43
N GLU A 147 2.53 1.84 21.46
CA GLU A 147 2.03 2.45 22.69
C GLU A 147 0.92 1.62 23.37
N CYS A 148 1.15 0.31 23.46
CA CYS A 148 0.22 -0.69 24.02
C CYS A 148 0.94 -1.64 25.00
N CYS A 149 0.18 -2.48 25.69
CA CYS A 149 0.72 -3.46 26.63
C CYS A 149 -0.06 -4.78 26.57
N GLY A 150 0.65 -5.86 26.23
CA GLY A 150 0.04 -7.17 26.00
C GLY A 150 -0.84 -7.22 24.75
N TRP A 151 -1.07 -8.44 24.26
CA TRP A 151 -1.90 -8.66 23.07
C TRP A 151 -3.36 -8.29 23.32
N ASN A 152 -3.94 -8.83 24.40
CA ASN A 152 -5.32 -8.61 24.80
C ASN A 152 -5.51 -8.78 26.32
N SER A 153 -6.76 -8.66 26.81
CA SER A 153 -7.08 -8.73 28.24
C SER A 153 -6.76 -10.05 28.94
N VAL A 154 -6.58 -11.14 28.19
CA VAL A 154 -6.28 -12.47 28.72
C VAL A 154 -4.81 -12.88 28.53
N ASP A 155 -3.97 -11.97 28.01
CA ASP A 155 -2.54 -12.22 27.82
C ASP A 155 -1.85 -12.45 29.18
N PRO A 156 -1.24 -13.64 29.42
CA PRO A 156 -0.57 -13.94 30.68
C PRO A 156 0.80 -13.24 30.82
N TYR A 157 1.31 -12.61 29.76
CA TYR A 157 2.64 -12.00 29.69
C TYR A 157 2.64 -10.48 29.89
N THR A 158 1.53 -9.87 30.36
CA THR A 158 1.45 -8.42 30.66
C THR A 158 2.47 -7.91 31.68
N TYR A 159 3.17 -8.81 32.38
CA TYR A 159 4.29 -8.44 33.27
C TYR A 159 5.56 -8.00 32.50
N LEU A 160 5.63 -8.28 31.19
CA LEU A 160 6.72 -7.82 30.31
C LEU A 160 6.61 -6.32 29.98
N CYS A 161 5.42 -5.74 30.18
CA CYS A 161 5.19 -4.34 29.88
C CYS A 161 6.09 -3.45 30.74
N GLU A 162 6.73 -2.49 30.07
CA GLU A 162 7.61 -1.55 30.75
C GLU A 162 6.80 -0.67 31.71
N ASN A 163 7.23 -0.62 32.97
CA ASN A 163 6.58 0.20 33.98
C ASN A 163 6.95 1.67 33.76
N ALA A 164 5.95 2.54 33.59
CA ALA A 164 6.16 3.96 33.82
C ALA A 164 6.42 4.14 35.32
N THR A 165 7.51 4.83 35.65
CA THR A 165 7.91 5.31 37.00
C THR A 165 6.85 5.11 38.10
N ALA A 166 7.25 4.39 39.16
CA ALA A 166 6.42 3.97 40.32
C ALA A 166 5.57 2.68 40.14
N GLY A 167 5.92 1.81 39.19
CA GLY A 167 5.33 0.46 39.11
C GLY A 167 3.93 0.42 38.48
N VAL A 168 3.57 1.45 37.72
CA VAL A 168 2.32 1.51 36.95
C VAL A 168 2.65 1.19 35.49
N PRO A 169 1.98 0.21 34.85
CA PRO A 169 2.20 -0.07 33.44
C PRO A 169 1.83 1.16 32.60
N LYS A 170 2.72 1.59 31.70
CA LYS A 170 2.59 2.83 30.91
C LYS A 170 1.31 2.89 30.07
N TYR A 171 0.83 1.74 29.60
CA TYR A 171 -0.31 1.59 28.68
C TYR A 171 -1.41 0.68 29.25
N LYS A 172 -1.67 0.77 30.56
CA LYS A 172 -2.64 -0.10 31.24
C LYS A 172 -4.04 0.01 30.61
N GLY A 173 -4.56 -1.11 30.13
CA GLY A 173 -5.89 -1.20 29.50
C GLY A 173 -5.92 -0.83 28.01
N ILE A 174 -4.75 -0.64 27.38
CA ILE A 174 -4.59 -0.45 25.94
C ILE A 174 -3.90 -1.68 25.38
N TYR A 175 -4.62 -2.47 24.60
CA TYR A 175 -4.16 -3.74 24.07
C TYR A 175 -3.59 -3.60 22.66
N CYS A 176 -2.53 -4.34 22.36
CA CYS A 176 -1.84 -4.24 21.07
C CYS A 176 -2.69 -4.75 19.89
N GLU A 177 -3.61 -5.67 20.14
CA GLU A 177 -4.59 -6.13 19.14
C GLU A 177 -5.45 -4.97 18.61
N ASP A 178 -6.05 -4.18 19.52
CA ASP A 178 -6.92 -3.06 19.16
C ASP A 178 -6.15 -1.97 18.40
N VAL A 179 -4.98 -1.58 18.92
CA VAL A 179 -4.17 -0.52 18.29
C VAL A 179 -3.65 -0.96 16.92
N LEU A 180 -3.23 -2.22 16.77
CA LEU A 180 -2.72 -2.74 15.51
C LEU A 180 -3.82 -2.84 14.45
N THR A 181 -4.98 -3.39 14.83
CA THR A 181 -6.12 -3.54 13.91
C THR A 181 -6.67 -2.18 13.47
N GLU A 182 -6.73 -1.19 14.36
CA GLU A 182 -7.11 0.19 14.03
C GLU A 182 -6.07 0.86 13.11
N ALA A 183 -4.78 0.71 13.42
CA ALA A 183 -3.71 1.27 12.59
C ALA A 183 -3.74 0.68 11.17
N ILE A 184 -3.88 -0.64 11.04
CA ILE A 184 -3.92 -1.33 9.75
C ILE A 184 -5.18 -0.94 8.97
N SER A 185 -6.35 -0.97 9.59
CA SER A 185 -7.62 -0.66 8.93
C SER A 185 -7.67 0.78 8.41
N SER A 186 -7.19 1.75 9.19
CA SER A 186 -7.12 3.16 8.80
C SER A 186 -6.23 3.38 7.57
N LYS A 187 -5.05 2.74 7.53
CA LYS A 187 -4.12 2.85 6.40
C LYS A 187 -4.63 2.11 5.17
N LEU A 188 -5.15 0.89 5.33
CA LEU A 188 -5.72 0.09 4.23
C LEU A 188 -6.91 0.80 3.58
N TYR A 189 -7.82 1.38 4.37
CA TYR A 189 -8.94 2.15 3.85
C TYR A 189 -8.47 3.30 2.96
N LEU A 190 -7.47 4.07 3.42
CA LEU A 190 -6.93 5.20 2.66
C LEU A 190 -6.26 4.74 1.35
N VAL A 191 -5.49 3.66 1.38
CA VAL A 191 -4.87 3.06 0.18
C VAL A 191 -5.94 2.55 -0.78
N GLY A 192 -6.97 1.86 -0.29
CA GLY A 192 -8.07 1.32 -1.08
C GLY A 192 -8.85 2.41 -1.81
N VAL A 193 -9.31 3.45 -1.10
CA VAL A 193 -10.02 4.59 -1.71
C VAL A 193 -9.15 5.29 -2.76
N THR A 194 -7.87 5.52 -2.45
CA THR A 194 -6.94 6.16 -3.39
C THR A 194 -6.74 5.31 -4.64
N GLY A 195 -6.61 3.99 -4.50
CA GLY A 195 -6.46 3.06 -5.62
C GLY A 195 -7.68 3.06 -6.56
N VAL A 196 -8.90 3.10 -6.01
CA VAL A 196 -10.13 3.20 -6.82
C VAL A 196 -10.17 4.49 -7.63
N ILE A 197 -9.84 5.63 -6.99
CA ILE A 197 -9.78 6.93 -7.67
C ILE A 197 -8.75 6.90 -8.82
N ILE A 198 -7.56 6.35 -8.56
CA ILE A 198 -6.51 6.19 -9.58
C ILE A 198 -7.02 5.33 -10.74
N GLY A 199 -7.62 4.17 -10.47
CA GLY A 199 -8.11 3.25 -11.49
C GLY A 199 -9.18 3.86 -12.40
N VAL A 200 -10.09 4.67 -11.86
CA VAL A 200 -11.09 5.39 -12.67
C VAL A 200 -10.43 6.42 -13.59
N ILE A 201 -9.50 7.22 -13.07
CA ILE A 201 -8.79 8.23 -13.86
C ILE A 201 -7.91 7.57 -14.93
N GLU A 202 -7.23 6.49 -14.58
CA GLU A 202 -6.43 5.67 -15.48
C GLU A 202 -7.26 5.10 -16.63
N PHE A 203 -8.43 4.52 -16.33
CA PHE A 203 -9.33 4.02 -17.36
C PHE A 203 -9.75 5.13 -18.33
N ILE A 204 -10.11 6.31 -17.82
CA ILE A 204 -10.46 7.46 -18.65
C ILE A 204 -9.26 7.90 -19.51
N ALA A 205 -8.06 8.00 -18.94
CA ALA A 205 -6.85 8.35 -19.68
C ALA A 205 -6.55 7.34 -20.80
N MET A 206 -6.74 6.05 -20.55
CA MET A 206 -6.60 4.99 -21.55
C MET A 206 -7.59 5.16 -22.70
N LEU A 207 -8.86 5.49 -22.42
CA LEU A 207 -9.85 5.78 -23.48
C LEU A 207 -9.40 6.94 -24.38
N PHE A 208 -8.92 8.04 -23.80
CA PHE A 208 -8.39 9.17 -24.56
C PHE A 208 -7.18 8.78 -25.43
N ALA A 209 -6.27 7.96 -24.89
CA ALA A 209 -5.13 7.44 -25.64
C ALA A 209 -5.58 6.56 -26.83
N LEU A 210 -6.54 5.65 -26.62
CA LEU A 210 -7.09 4.80 -27.68
C LEU A 210 -7.77 5.63 -28.77
N PHE A 211 -8.57 6.65 -28.42
CA PHE A 211 -9.16 7.56 -29.41
C PHE A 211 -8.09 8.31 -30.21
N MET A 212 -7.01 8.72 -29.56
CA MET A 212 -5.89 9.37 -30.22
C MET A 212 -5.15 8.41 -31.17
N ILE A 213 -4.94 7.14 -30.78
CA ILE A 213 -4.38 6.09 -31.67
C ILE A 213 -5.24 5.90 -32.91
N ILE A 214 -6.56 5.66 -32.73
CA ILE A 214 -7.49 5.41 -33.84
C ILE A 214 -7.47 6.59 -34.83
N ARG A 215 -7.41 7.82 -34.31
CA ARG A 215 -7.32 9.01 -35.15
C ARG A 215 -6.04 9.04 -35.98
N ILE A 216 -4.88 8.77 -35.36
CA ILE A 216 -3.59 8.75 -36.05
C ILE A 216 -3.57 7.66 -37.13
N CYS A 217 -4.12 6.47 -36.85
CA CYS A 217 -4.21 5.38 -37.83
C CYS A 217 -5.15 5.68 -39.01
N ARG A 218 -6.15 6.55 -38.82
CA ARG A 218 -7.14 6.93 -39.85
C ARG A 218 -6.71 8.14 -40.68
N THR A 219 -5.64 8.83 -40.31
CA THR A 219 -5.10 9.99 -41.04
C THR A 219 -4.03 9.52 -42.01
#